data_AF-A0A8T7GQ27-F1
#
_entry.id   AF-A0A8T7GQ27-F1
#
_cell.length_a   1.000
_cell.length_b   1.000
_cell.length_c   1.000
_cell.angle_alpha   90.00
_cell.angle_beta   90.00
_cell.angle_gamma   90.00
#
_symmetry.space_group_name_H-M   'P 1'
#
loop_
_entity.id
_entity.type
_entity.pdbx_description
1 polymer ?
#
loop_
_entity_poly.entity_id
_entity_poly.type
_entity_poly.pdbx_seq_one_letter_code
_entity_poly.pdbx_strand_id
1 'polypeptide(L)'
;MKCRYYMLVTIAVKPTASLASLLARLEGKNWARIIDHDEITRRVHIAIGMDKWFLLEDLLRPYADTASIEFKAACWGRKEVINALTRAGRVVNITPRGEKQVVIMCRDGMILATLKNRQVNAKYCRRVLGPVTPSACTFYYPYDNIPTLSVKAINCFSELSDYVKELKKHT
;
A
#
# COMPACT_ATOMS: atom_id res chain seq x y z
N MET A 1 15.32 -14.77 19.01
CA MET A 1 14.34 -14.80 17.89
C MET A 1 14.47 -13.50 17.11
N LYS A 2 14.93 -13.52 15.84
CA LYS A 2 15.09 -12.28 15.04
C LYS A 2 13.70 -11.80 14.57
N CYS A 3 13.29 -10.63 15.03
CA CYS A 3 12.04 -10.01 14.59
C CYS A 3 12.14 -9.65 13.11
N ARG A 4 11.25 -10.20 12.29
CA ARG A 4 11.16 -9.88 10.86
C ARG A 4 10.07 -8.83 10.66
N TYR A 5 10.44 -7.77 9.96
CA TYR A 5 9.56 -6.67 9.56
C TYR A 5 9.41 -6.69 8.05
N TYR A 6 8.19 -6.84 7.56
CA TYR A 6 7.92 -6.86 6.12
C TYR A 6 6.60 -6.16 5.80
N MET A 7 6.52 -5.61 4.61
CA MET A 7 5.28 -5.11 4.02
C MET A 7 4.71 -6.20 3.12
N LEU A 8 3.44 -6.49 3.27
CA LEU A 8 2.67 -7.18 2.24
C LEU A 8 2.18 -6.14 1.26
N VAL A 9 2.52 -6.30 0.00
CA VAL A 9 2.14 -5.38 -1.06
C VAL A 9 1.33 -6.13 -2.08
N THR A 10 0.11 -5.68 -2.30
CA THR A 10 -0.77 -6.16 -3.36
C THR A 10 -0.74 -5.16 -4.50
N ILE A 11 -0.15 -5.57 -5.61
CA ILE A 11 0.01 -4.76 -6.81
C ILE A 11 -1.11 -5.14 -7.78
N ALA A 12 -1.94 -4.17 -8.17
CA ALA A 12 -2.85 -4.32 -9.30
C ALA A 12 -2.13 -3.84 -10.57
N VAL A 13 -1.74 -4.77 -11.45
CA VAL A 13 -0.91 -4.46 -12.61
C VAL A 13 -1.77 -3.78 -13.67
N LYS A 14 -1.44 -2.53 -14.00
CA LYS A 14 -2.21 -1.74 -14.96
C LYS A 14 -2.23 -2.41 -16.34
N PRO A 15 -3.28 -2.18 -17.16
CA PRO A 15 -3.44 -2.85 -18.45
C PRO A 15 -2.27 -2.65 -19.41
N THR A 16 -1.62 -1.48 -19.34
CA THR A 16 -0.50 -1.10 -20.22
C THR A 16 0.85 -1.67 -19.79
N ALA A 17 0.94 -2.31 -18.62
CA ALA A 17 2.17 -2.92 -18.12
C ALA A 17 2.17 -4.45 -18.33
N SER A 18 3.35 -5.07 -18.37
CA SER A 18 3.46 -6.53 -18.47
C SER A 18 3.56 -7.17 -17.09
N LEU A 19 2.65 -8.11 -16.79
CA LEU A 19 2.70 -8.93 -15.57
C LEU A 19 3.97 -9.78 -15.55
N ALA A 20 4.30 -10.45 -16.65
CA ALA A 20 5.51 -11.25 -16.78
C ALA A 20 6.78 -10.42 -16.51
N SER A 21 6.84 -9.18 -17.01
CA SER A 21 7.97 -8.28 -16.75
C SER A 21 8.06 -7.83 -15.30
N LEU A 22 6.93 -7.71 -14.58
CA LEU A 22 6.94 -7.46 -13.13
C LEU A 22 7.49 -8.68 -12.37
N LEU A 23 7.01 -9.88 -12.70
CA LEU A 23 7.46 -11.13 -12.05
C LEU A 23 8.96 -11.35 -12.26
N ALA A 24 9.45 -11.22 -13.50
CA ALA A 24 10.87 -11.33 -13.82
C ALA A 24 11.74 -10.29 -13.09
N ARG A 25 11.21 -9.08 -12.84
CA ARG A 25 11.93 -8.04 -12.09
C ARG A 25 12.06 -8.38 -10.60
N LEU A 26 11.09 -9.11 -10.05
CA LEU A 26 11.06 -9.55 -8.65
C LEU A 26 11.85 -10.85 -8.44
N GLU A 27 11.99 -11.66 -9.48
CA GLU A 27 12.73 -12.91 -9.45
C GLU A 27 14.21 -12.68 -9.07
N GLY A 28 14.73 -13.54 -8.19
CA GLY A 28 16.11 -13.45 -7.69
C GLY A 28 16.41 -12.23 -6.78
N LYS A 29 15.42 -11.38 -6.46
CA LYS A 29 15.62 -10.28 -5.51
C LYS A 29 15.58 -10.79 -4.08
N ASN A 30 16.64 -10.55 -3.31
CA ASN A 30 16.70 -10.92 -1.89
C ASN A 30 15.84 -10.04 -0.97
N TRP A 31 15.36 -8.90 -1.48
CA TRP A 31 14.57 -7.92 -0.73
C TRP A 31 13.05 -8.02 -0.94
N ALA A 32 12.62 -8.78 -1.95
CA ALA A 32 11.22 -9.02 -2.26
C ALA A 32 10.98 -10.51 -2.49
N ARG A 33 9.85 -11.02 -2.01
CA ARG A 33 9.43 -12.39 -2.24
C ARG A 33 8.01 -12.38 -2.78
N ILE A 34 7.79 -13.01 -3.94
CA ILE A 34 6.45 -13.26 -4.45
C ILE A 34 5.79 -14.29 -3.52
N ILE A 35 4.60 -13.96 -3.04
CA ILE A 35 3.76 -14.83 -2.20
C ILE A 35 2.78 -15.57 -3.09
N ASP A 36 2.12 -14.82 -3.97
CA ASP A 36 1.07 -15.31 -4.86
C ASP A 36 0.88 -14.33 -6.02
N HIS A 37 0.26 -14.78 -7.11
CA HIS A 37 -0.18 -13.93 -8.21
C HIS A 37 -1.37 -14.55 -8.94
N ASP A 38 -2.21 -13.69 -9.51
CA ASP A 38 -3.38 -14.06 -10.29
C ASP A 38 -3.28 -13.39 -11.66
N GLU A 39 -3.19 -14.22 -12.71
CA GLU A 39 -3.07 -13.75 -14.10
C GLU A 39 -4.37 -13.15 -14.62
N ILE A 40 -5.52 -13.67 -14.20
CA ILE A 40 -6.86 -13.23 -14.64
C ILE A 40 -7.13 -11.84 -14.08
N THR A 41 -6.93 -11.66 -12.77
CA THR A 41 -7.14 -10.35 -12.12
C THR A 41 -5.92 -9.42 -12.24
N ARG A 42 -4.80 -9.91 -12.80
CA ARG A 42 -3.52 -9.20 -12.97
C ARG A 42 -3.00 -8.65 -11.64
N ARG A 43 -3.05 -9.47 -10.59
CA ARG A 43 -2.62 -9.10 -9.24
C ARG A 43 -1.37 -9.85 -8.83
N VAL A 44 -0.48 -9.18 -8.12
CA VAL A 44 0.72 -9.80 -7.53
C VAL A 44 0.80 -9.44 -6.06
N HIS A 45 0.94 -10.46 -5.23
CA HIS A 45 1.16 -10.34 -3.78
C HIS A 45 2.64 -10.56 -3.49
N ILE A 46 3.29 -9.57 -2.89
CA ILE A 46 4.72 -9.64 -2.55
C ILE A 46 4.96 -9.27 -1.08
N ALA A 47 5.92 -9.94 -0.46
CA ALA A 47 6.51 -9.51 0.81
C ALA A 47 7.79 -8.72 0.53
N ILE A 48 7.88 -7.48 1.02
CA ILE A 48 9.08 -6.64 0.91
C ILE A 48 9.63 -6.36 2.30
N GLY A 49 10.96 -6.44 2.47
CA GLY A 49 11.63 -6.04 3.71
C GLY A 49 11.36 -4.57 4.05
N MET A 50 11.03 -4.27 5.32
CA MET A 50 10.73 -2.89 5.73
C MET A 50 11.87 -1.92 5.49
N ASP A 51 13.11 -2.38 5.61
CA ASP A 51 14.32 -1.59 5.33
C ASP A 51 14.45 -1.23 3.84
N LYS A 52 13.58 -1.75 2.98
CA LYS A 52 13.57 -1.56 1.52
C LYS A 52 12.32 -0.82 1.03
N TRP A 53 11.56 -0.21 1.94
CA TRP A 53 10.32 0.50 1.59
C TRP A 53 10.51 1.63 0.58
N PHE A 54 11.69 2.25 0.55
CA PHE A 54 12.03 3.29 -0.44
C PHE A 54 12.10 2.73 -1.88
N LEU A 55 12.36 1.43 -2.07
CA LEU A 55 12.34 0.79 -3.40
C LEU A 55 10.92 0.57 -3.94
N LEU A 56 9.91 0.77 -3.09
CA LEU A 56 8.53 0.52 -3.45
C LEU A 56 8.07 1.43 -4.58
N GLU A 57 8.43 2.71 -4.56
CA GLU A 57 8.05 3.63 -5.63
C GLU A 57 8.65 3.22 -6.97
N ASP A 58 9.94 2.87 -7.01
CA ASP A 58 10.63 2.42 -8.21
C ASP A 58 10.05 1.12 -8.78
N LEU A 59 9.54 0.26 -7.89
CA LEU A 59 8.81 -0.94 -8.28
C LEU A 59 7.41 -0.58 -8.80
N LEU A 60 6.62 0.21 -8.06
CA LEU A 60 5.21 0.43 -8.36
C LEU A 60 5.00 1.32 -9.59
N ARG A 61 5.79 2.39 -9.74
CA ARG A 61 5.64 3.40 -10.80
C ARG A 61 5.46 2.83 -12.22
N PRO A 62 6.29 1.85 -12.68
CA PRO A 62 6.10 1.28 -14.01
C PRO A 62 4.91 0.33 -14.14
N TYR A 63 4.48 -0.35 -13.07
CA TYR A 63 3.52 -1.46 -13.17
C TYR A 63 2.13 -1.17 -12.60
N ALA A 64 1.97 -0.17 -11.75
CA ALA A 64 0.75 0.04 -10.98
C ALA A 64 0.33 1.50 -10.93
N ASP A 65 -0.98 1.70 -11.09
CA ASP A 65 -1.62 2.98 -10.77
C ASP A 65 -2.03 3.03 -9.30
N THR A 66 -2.29 1.85 -8.70
CA THR A 66 -2.51 1.69 -7.26
C THR A 66 -1.93 0.40 -6.73
N ALA A 67 -1.51 0.44 -5.46
CA ALA A 67 -1.10 -0.76 -4.73
C ALA A 67 -1.46 -0.63 -3.26
N SER A 68 -1.74 -1.77 -2.64
CA SER A 68 -2.15 -1.82 -1.24
C SER A 68 -1.02 -2.37 -0.41
N ILE A 69 -0.73 -1.73 0.73
CA ILE A 69 0.45 -1.98 1.54
C ILE A 69 -0.01 -2.25 2.96
N GLU A 70 0.17 -3.48 3.42
CA GLU A 70 -0.06 -3.84 4.81
C GLU A 70 1.27 -4.07 5.53
N PHE A 71 1.47 -3.36 6.64
CA PHE A 71 2.70 -3.49 7.41
C PHE A 71 2.58 -4.63 8.43
N LYS A 72 3.40 -5.67 8.26
CA LYS A 72 3.49 -6.80 9.18
C LYS A 72 4.78 -6.70 9.99
N ALA A 73 4.63 -6.71 11.31
CA ALA A 73 5.74 -6.99 12.22
C ALA A 73 5.44 -8.28 12.96
N ALA A 74 6.38 -9.22 12.92
CA ALA A 74 6.30 -10.48 13.66
C ALA A 74 6.61 -10.32 15.17
N CYS A 75 6.94 -9.10 15.62
CA CYS A 75 7.17 -8.75 17.03
C CYS A 75 6.60 -7.37 17.37
N TRP A 76 6.68 -6.99 18.65
CA TRP A 76 6.17 -5.76 19.26
C TRP A 76 6.69 -4.42 18.68
N GLY A 77 7.50 -4.42 17.62
CA GLY A 77 8.13 -3.24 16.97
C GLY A 77 7.24 -2.43 16.01
N ARG A 78 5.91 -2.49 16.13
CA ARG A 78 5.00 -1.68 15.28
C ARG A 78 5.01 -0.19 15.63
N LYS A 79 5.51 0.19 16.82
CA LYS A 79 5.73 1.59 17.22
C LYS A 79 6.77 2.28 16.34
N GLU A 80 7.84 1.58 15.98
CA GLU A 80 8.92 2.13 15.14
C GLU A 80 8.42 2.44 13.72
N VAL A 81 7.59 1.55 13.16
CA VAL A 81 6.94 1.76 11.85
C VAL A 81 6.00 2.97 11.90
N ILE A 82 5.17 3.08 12.94
CA ILE A 82 4.28 4.23 13.14
C ILE A 82 5.09 5.52 13.25
N ASN A 83 6.19 5.52 14.01
CA ASN A 83 7.06 6.68 14.16
C ASN A 83 7.79 7.02 12.86
N ALA A 84 8.21 6.02 12.07
CA ALA A 84 8.83 6.24 10.77
C ALA A 84 7.85 6.86 9.77
N LEU A 85 6.63 6.30 9.66
CA LEU A 85 5.59 6.83 8.78
C LEU A 85 5.13 8.22 9.22
N THR A 86 4.97 8.45 10.53
CA THR A 86 4.60 9.77 11.07
C THR A 86 5.69 10.81 10.83
N ARG A 87 6.97 10.41 10.80
CA ARG A 87 8.08 11.32 10.46
C ARG A 87 8.20 11.56 8.96
N ALA A 88 7.96 10.54 8.14
CA ALA A 88 8.05 10.62 6.69
C ALA A 88 6.85 11.32 6.04
N GLY A 89 5.70 11.33 6.71
CA GLY A 89 4.45 11.89 6.18
C GLY A 89 3.87 13.01 7.04
N ARG A 90 2.89 13.71 6.46
CA ARG A 90 2.10 14.72 7.14
C ARG A 90 0.88 14.07 7.77
N VAL A 91 0.66 14.26 9.07
CA VAL A 91 -0.62 13.92 9.70
C VAL A 91 -1.68 14.87 9.16
N VAL A 92 -2.67 14.35 8.45
CA VAL A 92 -3.73 15.13 7.81
C VAL A 92 -5.04 15.07 8.57
N ASN A 93 -5.25 14.03 9.38
CA ASN A 93 -6.46 13.86 10.16
C ASN A 93 -6.20 12.96 11.39
N ILE A 94 -7.00 13.15 12.44
CA ILE A 94 -7.10 12.24 13.58
C ILE A 94 -8.58 11.96 13.80
N THR A 95 -9.02 10.72 13.60
CA THR A 95 -10.43 10.36 13.77
C THR A 95 -10.84 10.42 15.24
N PRO A 96 -12.14 10.57 15.55
CA PRO A 96 -12.63 10.50 16.94
C PRO A 96 -12.28 9.20 17.66
N ARG A 97 -11.98 8.14 16.91
CA ARG A 97 -11.53 6.82 17.42
C ARG A 97 -10.01 6.74 17.65
N GLY A 98 -9.29 7.86 17.51
CA GLY A 98 -7.84 7.96 17.72
C GLY A 98 -6.99 7.45 16.56
N GLU A 99 -7.56 7.27 15.36
CA GLU A 99 -6.82 6.80 14.18
C GLU A 99 -6.16 7.98 13.51
N LYS A 100 -4.84 7.93 13.31
CA LYS A 100 -4.10 8.98 12.61
C LYS A 100 -4.05 8.65 11.13
N GLN A 101 -4.46 9.58 10.28
CA GLN A 101 -4.26 9.48 8.83
C GLN A 101 -3.05 10.30 8.43
N VAL A 102 -2.11 9.66 7.75
CA VAL A 102 -0.82 10.22 7.35
C VAL A 102 -0.68 10.14 5.84
N VAL A 103 -0.33 11.25 5.21
CA VAL A 103 -0.04 11.32 3.78
C VAL A 103 1.47 11.47 3.59
N ILE A 104 2.08 10.59 2.81
CA ILE A 104 3.47 10.67 2.38
C ILE A 104 3.46 11.00 0.89
N MET A 105 4.07 12.12 0.52
CA MET A 105 4.19 12.50 -0.89
C MET A 105 5.33 11.71 -1.54
N CYS A 106 5.06 11.13 -2.69
CA CYS A 106 6.04 10.46 -3.56
C CYS A 106 6.30 11.32 -4.79
N ARG A 107 7.24 10.94 -5.65
CA ARG A 107 7.58 11.72 -6.87
C ARG A 107 6.39 11.82 -7.82
N ASP A 108 5.73 10.69 -8.07
CA ASP A 108 4.62 10.60 -9.04
C ASP A 108 3.27 10.21 -8.40
N GLY A 109 3.20 10.19 -7.06
CA GLY A 109 2.02 9.73 -6.33
C GLY A 109 2.08 10.06 -4.85
N MET A 110 1.32 9.32 -4.05
CA MET A 110 1.35 9.44 -2.60
C MET A 110 0.97 8.13 -1.92
N ILE A 111 1.44 7.96 -0.70
CA ILE A 111 1.00 6.89 0.20
C ILE A 111 0.10 7.52 1.24
N LEU A 112 -1.13 7.01 1.35
CA LEU A 112 -2.00 7.30 2.47
C LEU A 112 -1.93 6.14 3.45
N ALA A 113 -1.65 6.42 4.71
CA ALA A 113 -1.58 5.45 5.77
C ALA A 113 -2.58 5.78 6.88
N THR A 114 -3.32 4.78 7.35
CA THR A 114 -4.12 4.85 8.57
C THR A 114 -3.38 4.11 9.68
N LEU A 115 -3.11 4.83 10.77
CA LEU A 115 -2.37 4.36 11.93
C LEU A 115 -3.33 4.28 13.12
N LYS A 116 -3.54 3.08 13.65
CA LYS A 116 -4.36 2.87 14.86
C LYS A 116 -3.66 1.90 15.79
N ASN A 117 -3.32 2.34 17.01
CA ASN A 117 -2.60 1.53 17.99
C ASN A 117 -1.29 0.93 17.44
N ARG A 118 -1.34 -0.35 17.05
CA ARG A 118 -0.24 -1.10 16.44
C ARG A 118 -0.60 -1.54 15.01
N GLN A 119 -1.66 -1.06 14.40
CA GLN A 119 -2.07 -1.40 13.05
C GLN A 119 -1.73 -0.25 12.11
N VAL A 120 -1.17 -0.61 10.96
CA VAL A 120 -0.78 0.32 9.90
C VAL A 120 -1.25 -0.29 8.59
N ASN A 121 -2.25 0.36 8.00
CA ASN A 121 -2.73 0.05 6.66
C ASN A 121 -2.38 1.23 5.77
N ALA A 122 -1.75 0.99 4.63
CA ALA A 122 -1.45 2.04 3.68
C ALA A 122 -1.82 1.66 2.25
N LYS A 123 -2.04 2.68 1.42
CA LYS A 123 -2.37 2.53 0.01
C LYS A 123 -1.53 3.53 -0.76
N TYR A 124 -0.81 3.02 -1.76
CA TYR A 124 -0.11 3.84 -2.75
C TYR A 124 -1.09 4.20 -3.86
N CYS A 125 -1.17 5.49 -4.16
CA CYS A 125 -2.03 6.03 -5.19
C CYS A 125 -1.23 6.95 -6.10
N ARG A 126 -1.35 6.72 -7.41
CA ARG A 126 -0.77 7.59 -8.42
C ARG A 126 -1.83 8.54 -8.96
N ARG A 127 -1.41 9.72 -9.42
CA ARG A 127 -2.26 10.56 -10.25
C ARG A 127 -2.45 9.85 -11.60
N VAL A 128 -3.68 9.44 -11.89
CA VAL A 128 -4.06 8.88 -13.19
C VAL A 128 -4.84 9.94 -13.96
N LEU A 129 -4.40 10.23 -15.18
CA LEU A 129 -5.15 11.06 -16.12
C LEU A 129 -5.88 10.09 -17.07
N GLY A 130 -7.12 9.72 -16.74
CA GLY A 130 -7.91 8.78 -17.54
C GLY A 130 -8.78 7.84 -16.70
N PRO A 131 -9.50 6.90 -17.36
CA PRO A 131 -10.32 5.90 -16.67
C PRO A 131 -9.44 5.04 -15.77
N VAL A 132 -9.77 5.01 -14.49
CA VAL A 132 -9.11 4.18 -13.49
C VAL A 132 -9.77 2.82 -13.39
N THR A 133 -8.98 1.78 -13.12
CA THR A 133 -9.53 0.49 -12.71
C THR A 133 -10.42 0.67 -11.48
N PRO A 134 -11.53 -0.05 -11.30
CA PRO A 134 -12.42 0.09 -10.14
C PRO A 134 -11.70 -0.04 -8.78
N SER A 135 -10.62 -0.82 -8.70
CA SER A 135 -9.79 -0.97 -7.50
C SER A 135 -8.79 0.18 -7.25
N ALA A 136 -8.69 1.12 -8.18
CA ALA A 136 -7.76 2.24 -8.13
C ALA A 136 -8.40 3.44 -7.45
N CYS A 137 -8.08 3.63 -6.18
CA CYS A 137 -8.39 4.88 -5.51
C CYS A 137 -7.52 6.00 -6.07
N THR A 138 -8.15 7.09 -6.47
CA THR A 138 -7.47 8.32 -6.85
C THR A 138 -7.85 9.41 -5.86
N PHE A 139 -6.84 9.94 -5.18
CA PHE A 139 -6.97 11.16 -4.41
C PHE A 139 -5.72 12.01 -4.65
N TYR A 140 -5.88 13.33 -4.57
CA TYR A 140 -4.89 14.30 -4.96
C TYR A 140 -4.75 15.38 -3.89
N TYR A 141 -3.81 15.20 -2.98
CA TYR A 141 -3.45 16.23 -2.00
C TYR A 141 -2.50 17.28 -2.62
N PRO A 142 -2.67 18.60 -2.34
CA PRO A 142 -3.63 19.22 -1.42
C PRO A 142 -4.99 19.62 -2.05
N TYR A 143 -5.26 19.26 -3.30
CA TYR A 143 -6.50 19.63 -4.00
C TYR A 143 -7.76 19.01 -3.37
N ASP A 144 -7.69 17.73 -3.00
CA ASP A 144 -8.68 17.09 -2.16
C ASP A 144 -8.49 17.60 -0.72
N ASN A 145 -9.49 18.32 -0.21
CA ASN A 145 -9.49 18.76 1.19
C ASN A 145 -9.49 17.56 2.15
N ILE A 146 -9.12 17.81 3.41
CA ILE A 146 -8.95 16.76 4.43
C ILE A 146 -10.20 15.86 4.57
N PRO A 147 -11.44 16.41 4.65
CA PRO A 147 -12.65 15.59 4.65
C PRO A 147 -12.80 14.68 3.43
N THR A 148 -12.64 15.22 2.21
CA THR A 148 -12.73 14.46 0.97
C THR A 148 -11.67 13.36 0.91
N LEU A 149 -10.43 13.68 1.30
CA LEU A 149 -9.34 12.72 1.35
C LEU A 149 -9.63 11.61 2.37
N SER A 150 -10.19 11.95 3.53
CA SER A 150 -10.57 10.98 4.57
C SER A 150 -11.66 10.01 4.09
N VAL A 151 -12.69 10.49 3.39
CA VAL A 151 -13.76 9.65 2.83
C VAL A 151 -13.22 8.73 1.73
N LYS A 152 -12.45 9.30 0.79
CA LYS A 152 -11.78 8.52 -0.26
C LYS A 152 -10.87 7.45 0.36
N ALA A 153 -10.14 7.77 1.43
CA ALA A 153 -9.33 6.82 2.18
C ALA A 153 -10.13 5.65 2.72
N ILE A 154 -11.24 5.92 3.41
CA ILE A 154 -12.06 4.90 4.07
C ILE A 154 -12.60 3.92 3.04
N ASN A 155 -13.19 4.43 1.96
CA ASN A 155 -13.70 3.59 0.86
C ASN A 155 -12.57 2.76 0.23
N CYS A 156 -11.40 3.36 0.10
CA CYS A 156 -10.22 2.73 -0.46
C CYS A 156 -9.65 1.58 0.37
N PHE A 157 -9.78 1.68 1.70
CA PHE A 157 -9.33 0.65 2.66
C PHE A 157 -10.40 -0.40 2.95
N SER A 158 -11.70 -0.07 2.87
CA SER A 158 -12.78 -1.04 3.06
C SER A 158 -12.77 -2.12 1.99
N GLU A 159 -12.51 -1.75 0.73
CA GLU A 159 -12.31 -2.70 -0.37
C GLU A 159 -11.19 -3.71 -0.07
N LEU A 160 -10.14 -3.29 0.64
CA LEU A 160 -9.05 -4.18 1.02
C LEU A 160 -9.44 -5.13 2.15
N SER A 161 -10.14 -4.59 3.16
CA SER A 161 -10.58 -5.35 4.32
C SER A 161 -11.51 -6.49 3.91
N ASP A 162 -12.47 -6.22 3.03
CA ASP A 162 -13.45 -7.22 2.61
C ASP A 162 -12.80 -8.30 1.73
N TYR A 163 -11.84 -7.92 0.88
CA TYR A 163 -11.03 -8.87 0.12
C TYR A 163 -10.11 -9.74 0.99
N VAL A 164 -9.43 -9.16 2.00
CA VAL A 164 -8.60 -9.94 2.95
C VAL A 164 -9.45 -10.90 3.78
N LYS A 165 -10.70 -10.54 4.11
CA LYS A 165 -11.64 -11.45 4.78
C LYS A 165 -12.05 -12.60 3.87
N GLU A 166 -12.23 -12.37 2.57
CA GLU A 166 -12.50 -13.45 1.60
C GLU A 166 -11.32 -14.41 1.45
N LEU A 167 -10.08 -13.90 1.35
CA LEU A 167 -8.89 -14.75 1.28
C LEU A 167 -8.72 -15.66 2.51
N LYS A 168 -9.08 -15.16 3.70
CA LYS A 168 -9.08 -15.95 4.95
C LYS A 168 -10.18 -17.03 5.03
N LYS A 169 -11.18 -17.01 4.15
CA LYS A 169 -12.19 -18.08 4.08
C LYS A 169 -11.72 -19.28 3.24
N HIS A 170 -10.67 -19.09 2.43
CA HIS A 170 -10.14 -20.08 1.51
C HIS A 170 -8.74 -20.57 1.89
N THR A 171 -8.29 -20.28 3.11
CA THR A 171 -7.05 -20.79 3.75
C THR A 171 -7.37 -21.33 5.13
#